data_AF-A0A932PZY5-F1
#
_entry.id   AF-A0A932PZY5-F1
#
_cell.length_a   1.000
_cell.length_b   1.000
_cell.length_c   1.000
_cell.angle_alpha   90.00
_cell.angle_beta   90.00
_cell.angle_gamma   90.00
#
_symmetry.space_group_name_H-M   'P 1'
#
loop_
_entity.id
_entity.type
_entity.pdbx_description
1 polymer ?
#
loop_
_entity_poly.entity_id
_entity_poly.type
_entity_poly.pdbx_seq_one_letter_code
_entity_poly.pdbx_strand_id
1 'polypeptide(L)'
;MINALRVGYSVIRYRGGIGQWAWGVNRVAGLGLLAFLGLHIFDIFLLGFGPKLFEELLFLYKGPVARILEVFLAFGLTYHGINGVRLIVMDFVPATARHHVKMFYIQLIIFFALFVPAGIFMLKEFFDIGGGIIGTLIVLALPLIVAFAANLAPTSGDNVQVSNGNYAAATRETASARGRAPSGSEFWLWLFMRVSGLLLILLAFFHFFVMHFVIGVEKINFAVIVERWTDPAQSAFWRTYDALLLFFAFTHGVNGARMVISDYFHSPGWRAFLKIGLFLFWFVLMGMGMFIILTFNPGMIK
;
A
#
# COMPACT_ATOMS: atom_id res chain seq x y z
N MET A 1 40.16 9.57 -4.16
CA MET A 1 38.96 9.56 -5.04
C MET A 1 38.41 8.16 -5.36
N ILE A 2 39.16 7.07 -5.15
CA ILE A 2 38.74 5.69 -5.52
C ILE A 2 37.96 4.95 -4.40
N ASN A 3 38.03 5.39 -3.14
CA ASN A 3 37.37 4.69 -2.02
C ASN A 3 35.90 5.06 -1.78
N ALA A 4 35.44 6.23 -2.23
CA ALA A 4 34.03 6.64 -2.11
C ALA A 4 33.10 5.84 -3.05
N LEU A 5 33.64 5.30 -4.14
CA LEU A 5 32.89 4.48 -5.09
C LEU A 5 32.71 3.03 -4.62
N ARG A 6 33.57 2.50 -3.72
CA ARG A 6 33.42 1.13 -3.20
C ARG A 6 32.30 0.97 -2.17
N VAL A 7 31.95 2.03 -1.43
CA VAL A 7 30.86 2.01 -0.44
C VAL A 7 29.49 2.01 -1.14
N GLY A 8 29.39 2.59 -2.34
CA GLY A 8 28.16 2.57 -3.16
C GLY A 8 27.75 1.18 -3.66
N TYR A 9 28.70 0.24 -3.82
CA TYR A 9 28.41 -1.11 -4.31
C TYR A 9 27.93 -2.09 -3.23
N SER A 10 28.08 -1.78 -1.94
CA SER A 10 27.61 -2.68 -0.87
C SER A 10 26.11 -2.57 -0.60
N VAL A 11 25.48 -1.48 -1.04
CA VAL A 11 24.02 -1.24 -0.95
C VAL A 11 23.27 -1.79 -2.16
N ILE A 12 23.95 -2.00 -3.31
CA ILE A 12 23.37 -2.54 -4.55
C ILE A 12 23.65 -4.04 -4.73
N ARG A 13 24.41 -4.70 -3.84
CA ARG A 13 24.36 -6.17 -3.80
C ARG A 13 23.02 -6.59 -3.20
N TYR A 14 22.08 -6.90 -4.09
CA TYR A 14 21.07 -7.93 -3.83
C TYR A 14 21.81 -9.12 -3.20
N ARG A 15 21.61 -9.34 -1.90
CA ARG A 15 22.27 -10.44 -1.17
C ARG A 15 21.25 -11.50 -0.76
N GLY A 16 20.00 -11.32 -1.15
CA GLY A 16 18.90 -12.09 -0.61
C GLY A 16 18.72 -11.81 0.88
N GLY A 17 17.90 -12.63 1.52
CA GLY A 17 17.52 -12.51 2.91
C GLY A 17 16.12 -11.94 3.12
N ILE A 18 15.50 -12.36 4.22
CA ILE A 18 14.12 -12.05 4.62
C ILE A 18 13.81 -10.55 4.57
N GLY A 19 14.74 -9.70 5.01
CA GLY A 19 14.57 -8.24 5.01
C GLY A 19 14.45 -7.63 3.61
N GLN A 20 15.15 -8.16 2.61
CA GLN A 20 15.10 -7.66 1.23
C GLN A 20 13.76 -8.02 0.56
N TRP A 21 13.29 -9.24 0.74
CA TRP A 21 11.96 -9.64 0.27
C TRP A 21 10.86 -8.84 0.95
N ALA A 22 10.95 -8.66 2.27
CA ALA A 22 9.96 -7.90 3.01
C ALA A 22 9.84 -6.45 2.52
N TRP A 23 10.98 -5.86 2.16
CA TRP A 23 11.09 -4.53 1.56
C TRP A 23 10.50 -4.47 0.15
N GLY A 24 10.80 -5.46 -0.70
CA GLY A 24 10.37 -5.50 -2.09
C GLY A 24 8.85 -5.66 -2.21
N VAL A 25 8.29 -6.66 -1.50
CA VAL A 25 6.85 -6.91 -1.47
C VAL A 25 6.09 -5.69 -0.96
N ASN A 26 6.62 -4.99 0.07
CA ASN A 26 5.96 -3.79 0.60
C ASN A 26 5.89 -2.63 -0.40
N ARG A 27 6.94 -2.44 -1.21
CA ARG A 27 6.97 -1.41 -2.27
C ARG A 27 6.02 -1.76 -3.40
N VAL A 28 6.06 -3.00 -3.87
CA VAL A 28 5.17 -3.49 -4.94
C VAL A 28 3.70 -3.38 -4.50
N ALA A 29 3.39 -3.82 -3.28
CA ALA A 29 2.06 -3.67 -2.69
C ALA A 29 1.64 -2.19 -2.62
N GLY A 30 2.50 -1.31 -2.09
CA GLY A 30 2.21 0.13 -2.01
C GLY A 30 1.97 0.80 -3.37
N LEU A 31 2.76 0.45 -4.39
CA LEU A 31 2.57 0.96 -5.76
C LEU A 31 1.30 0.40 -6.40
N GLY A 32 0.98 -0.88 -6.18
CA GLY A 32 -0.26 -1.49 -6.65
C GLY A 32 -1.49 -0.84 -6.01
N LEU A 33 -1.44 -0.57 -4.70
CA LEU A 33 -2.49 0.17 -3.99
C LEU A 33 -2.63 1.60 -4.50
N LEU A 34 -1.53 2.31 -4.79
CA LEU A 34 -1.60 3.65 -5.37
C LEU A 34 -2.21 3.65 -6.78
N ALA A 35 -1.85 2.67 -7.61
CA ALA A 35 -2.41 2.54 -8.96
C ALA A 35 -3.92 2.27 -8.91
N PHE A 36 -4.35 1.33 -8.05
CA PHE A 36 -5.75 1.07 -7.80
C PHE A 36 -6.47 2.31 -7.24
N LEU A 37 -5.88 2.99 -6.25
CA LEU A 37 -6.48 4.19 -5.66
C LEU A 37 -6.66 5.30 -6.70
N GLY A 38 -5.71 5.47 -7.62
CA GLY A 38 -5.85 6.44 -8.72
C GLY A 38 -7.04 6.13 -9.64
N LEU A 39 -7.17 4.86 -10.06
CA LEU A 39 -8.31 4.39 -10.85
C LEU A 39 -9.64 4.50 -10.07
N HIS A 40 -9.62 4.16 -8.79
CA HIS A 40 -10.78 4.24 -7.90
C HIS A 40 -11.27 5.68 -7.70
N ILE A 41 -10.36 6.65 -7.51
CA ILE A 41 -10.73 8.08 -7.42
C ILE A 41 -11.36 8.55 -8.73
N PHE A 42 -10.78 8.16 -9.87
CA PHE A 42 -11.33 8.50 -11.18
C PHE A 42 -12.73 7.94 -11.38
N ASP A 43 -12.95 6.67 -11.02
CA ASP A 43 -14.25 6.00 -11.13
C ASP A 43 -15.34 6.67 -10.28
N ILE A 44 -15.05 6.97 -9.01
CA ILE A 44 -15.99 7.69 -8.13
C ILE A 44 -16.24 9.12 -8.63
N PHE A 45 -15.27 9.78 -9.25
CA PHE A 45 -15.50 11.08 -9.90
C PHE A 45 -16.54 11.01 -11.03
N LEU A 46 -16.67 9.87 -11.71
CA LEU A 46 -17.64 9.69 -12.80
C LEU A 46 -19.10 9.71 -12.32
N LEU A 47 -19.35 9.58 -11.02
CA LEU A 47 -20.67 9.83 -10.43
C LEU A 47 -21.23 11.21 -10.80
N GLY A 48 -20.36 12.21 -11.00
CA GLY A 48 -20.77 13.56 -11.39
C GLY A 48 -21.41 13.65 -12.78
N PHE A 49 -21.31 12.59 -13.58
CA PHE A 49 -21.83 12.53 -14.95
C PHE A 49 -23.05 11.60 -15.09
N GLY A 50 -23.51 11.04 -13.97
CA GLY A 50 -24.77 10.31 -13.90
C GLY A 50 -24.65 8.80 -13.81
N PRO A 51 -25.77 8.14 -13.46
CA PRO A 51 -25.81 6.72 -13.17
C PRO A 51 -25.38 5.88 -14.37
N LYS A 52 -25.76 6.29 -15.59
CA LYS A 52 -25.41 5.54 -16.80
C LYS A 52 -23.90 5.37 -16.97
N LEU A 53 -23.13 6.47 -16.93
CA LEU A 53 -21.68 6.40 -17.13
C LEU A 53 -20.99 5.64 -15.99
N PHE A 54 -21.43 5.87 -14.75
CA PHE A 54 -20.89 5.18 -13.59
C PHE A 54 -21.16 3.66 -13.64
N GLU A 55 -22.40 3.28 -13.96
CA GLU A 55 -22.80 1.86 -14.00
C GLU A 55 -22.19 1.10 -15.18
N GLU A 56 -21.99 1.76 -16.32
CA GLU A 56 -21.30 1.19 -17.49
C GLU A 56 -19.85 0.78 -17.18
N LEU A 57 -19.23 1.29 -16.12
CA LEU A 57 -17.87 0.90 -15.72
C LEU A 57 -17.84 -0.12 -14.58
N LEU A 58 -18.97 -0.43 -13.95
CA LEU A 58 -19.04 -1.41 -12.86
C LEU A 58 -18.64 -2.83 -13.31
N PHE A 59 -18.70 -3.15 -14.61
CA PHE A 59 -18.21 -4.45 -15.10
C PHE A 59 -16.70 -4.65 -14.82
N LEU A 60 -15.91 -3.57 -14.78
CA LEU A 60 -14.49 -3.61 -14.45
C LEU A 60 -14.24 -4.04 -13.00
N TYR A 61 -15.23 -3.88 -12.11
CA TYR A 61 -15.14 -4.16 -10.68
C TYR A 61 -15.94 -5.38 -10.24
N LYS A 62 -16.99 -5.75 -10.98
CA LYS A 62 -17.88 -6.87 -10.64
C LYS A 62 -17.58 -8.15 -11.42
N GLY A 63 -16.73 -8.08 -12.45
CA GLY A 63 -16.36 -9.24 -13.27
C GLY A 63 -15.47 -10.26 -12.53
N PRO A 64 -15.33 -11.50 -13.06
CA PRO A 64 -14.50 -12.55 -12.46
C PRO A 64 -13.04 -12.15 -12.22
N VAL A 65 -12.44 -11.44 -13.18
CA VAL A 65 -11.07 -10.92 -13.06
C VAL A 65 -10.98 -9.88 -11.95
N ALA A 66 -11.99 -9.03 -11.82
CA ALA A 66 -12.04 -8.00 -10.80
C ALA A 66 -12.06 -8.60 -9.40
N ARG A 67 -12.82 -9.68 -9.17
CA ARG A 67 -12.84 -10.42 -7.90
C ARG A 67 -11.47 -10.99 -7.54
N ILE A 68 -10.75 -11.54 -8.53
CA ILE A 68 -9.38 -12.00 -8.31
C ILE A 68 -8.48 -10.82 -7.92
N LEU A 69 -8.56 -9.70 -8.66
CA LEU A 69 -7.81 -8.48 -8.35
C LEU A 69 -8.17 -7.91 -6.97
N GLU A 70 -9.42 -8.02 -6.54
CA GLU A 70 -9.91 -7.63 -5.21
C GLU A 70 -9.15 -8.37 -4.09
N VAL A 71 -8.95 -9.68 -4.26
CA VAL A 71 -8.16 -10.51 -3.33
C VAL A 71 -6.68 -10.12 -3.36
N PHE A 72 -6.11 -9.82 -4.53
CA PHE A 72 -4.74 -9.29 -4.63
C PHE A 72 -4.60 -7.92 -3.96
N LEU A 73 -5.62 -7.05 -4.04
CA LEU A 73 -5.66 -5.77 -3.35
C LEU A 73 -5.77 -5.96 -1.84
N ALA A 74 -6.61 -6.89 -1.37
CA ALA A 74 -6.69 -7.25 0.04
C ALA A 74 -5.36 -7.80 0.58
N PHE A 75 -4.66 -8.63 -0.22
CA PHE A 75 -3.31 -9.09 0.07
C PHE A 75 -2.36 -7.90 0.22
N GLY A 76 -2.33 -7.03 -0.79
CA GLY A 76 -1.46 -5.85 -0.83
C GLY A 76 -1.71 -4.91 0.35
N LEU A 77 -2.97 -4.55 0.61
CA LEU A 77 -3.39 -3.68 1.70
C LEU A 77 -2.98 -4.24 3.06
N THR A 78 -3.30 -5.52 3.30
CA THR A 78 -3.04 -6.16 4.59
C THR A 78 -1.54 -6.30 4.83
N TYR A 79 -0.79 -6.78 3.82
CA TYR A 79 0.66 -6.91 3.94
C TYR A 79 1.34 -5.54 4.10
N HIS A 80 1.00 -4.56 3.26
CA HIS A 80 1.59 -3.22 3.29
C HIS A 80 1.32 -2.53 4.64
N GLY A 81 0.09 -2.60 5.15
CA GLY A 81 -0.29 -2.00 6.43
C GLY A 81 0.50 -2.59 7.60
N ILE A 82 0.51 -3.92 7.75
CA ILE A 82 1.19 -4.58 8.88
C ILE A 82 2.72 -4.44 8.75
N ASN A 83 3.26 -4.53 7.53
CA ASN A 83 4.67 -4.28 7.28
C ASN A 83 5.07 -2.84 7.60
N GLY A 84 4.20 -1.88 7.29
CA GLY A 84 4.36 -0.48 7.67
C GLY A 84 4.49 -0.32 9.19
N VAL A 85 3.63 -0.97 9.98
CA VAL A 85 3.73 -0.99 11.45
C VAL A 85 5.08 -1.53 11.92
N ARG A 86 5.55 -2.65 11.33
CA ARG A 86 6.86 -3.20 11.65
C ARG A 86 7.98 -2.17 11.45
N LEU A 87 7.95 -1.44 10.33
CA LEU A 87 8.93 -0.39 10.02
C LEU A 87 8.83 0.78 11.00
N ILE A 88 7.61 1.24 11.32
CA ILE A 88 7.35 2.31 12.29
C ILE A 88 7.92 1.94 13.67
N VAL A 89 7.70 0.72 14.15
CA VAL A 89 8.24 0.27 15.44
C VAL A 89 9.77 0.33 15.45
N MET A 90 10.43 -0.07 14.35
CA MET A 90 11.89 0.00 14.25
C MET A 90 12.41 1.44 14.11
N ASP A 91 11.64 2.34 13.50
CA ASP A 91 11.99 3.76 13.36
C ASP A 91 11.92 4.49 14.72
N PHE A 92 10.90 4.23 15.53
CA PHE A 92 10.69 4.92 16.83
C PHE A 92 11.32 4.19 18.02
N VAL A 93 11.58 2.88 17.91
CA VAL A 93 12.26 2.08 18.93
C VAL A 93 13.45 1.34 18.28
N PRO A 94 14.58 2.03 18.01
CA PRO A 94 15.69 1.46 17.23
C PRO A 94 16.28 0.17 17.81
N ALA A 95 16.19 -0.03 19.13
CA ALA A 95 16.60 -1.26 19.80
C ALA A 95 15.83 -2.52 19.36
N THR A 96 14.69 -2.37 18.68
CA THR A 96 13.91 -3.49 18.11
C THR A 96 14.48 -3.99 16.78
N ALA A 97 15.31 -3.19 16.08
CA ALA A 97 15.89 -3.58 14.79
C ALA A 97 16.75 -4.87 14.87
N ARG A 98 17.36 -5.15 16.03
CA ARG A 98 18.09 -6.41 16.28
C ARG A 98 17.20 -7.66 16.23
N HIS A 99 15.87 -7.49 16.34
CA HIS A 99 14.87 -8.54 16.31
C HIS A 99 14.08 -8.57 14.99
N HIS A 100 14.55 -7.90 13.92
CA HIS A 100 13.80 -7.73 12.68
C HIS A 100 13.30 -9.05 12.07
N VAL A 101 14.06 -10.15 12.21
CA VAL A 101 13.63 -11.50 11.77
C VAL A 101 12.42 -11.99 12.56
N LYS A 102 12.47 -11.90 13.90
CA LYS A 102 11.33 -12.27 14.76
C LYS A 102 10.11 -11.41 14.46
N MET A 103 10.31 -10.09 14.30
CA MET A 103 9.23 -9.16 13.94
C MET A 103 8.62 -9.46 12.56
N PHE A 104 9.42 -9.92 11.60
CA PHE A 104 8.92 -10.35 10.29
C PHE A 104 8.00 -11.57 10.41
N TYR A 105 8.40 -12.61 11.16
CA TYR A 105 7.55 -13.79 11.36
C TYR A 105 6.27 -13.47 12.15
N ILE A 106 6.35 -12.62 13.19
CA ILE A 106 5.17 -12.14 13.92
C ILE A 106 4.21 -11.44 12.95
N GLN A 107 4.73 -10.54 12.12
CA GLN A 107 3.92 -9.89 11.09
C GLN A 107 3.31 -10.90 10.13
N LEU A 108 4.05 -11.92 9.68
CA LEU A 108 3.48 -12.93 8.79
C LEU A 108 2.31 -13.65 9.47
N ILE A 109 2.46 -14.06 10.73
CA ILE A 109 1.38 -14.70 11.49
C ILE A 109 0.13 -13.81 11.53
N ILE A 110 0.29 -12.52 11.86
CA ILE A 110 -0.83 -11.56 11.88
C ILE A 110 -1.42 -11.39 10.47
N PHE A 111 -0.57 -11.27 9.47
CA PHE A 111 -0.99 -11.16 8.07
C PHE A 111 -1.84 -12.36 7.65
N PHE A 112 -1.38 -13.59 7.90
CA PHE A 112 -2.13 -14.81 7.58
C PHE A 112 -3.45 -14.87 8.35
N ALA A 113 -3.43 -14.54 9.65
CA ALA A 113 -4.62 -14.56 10.50
C ALA A 113 -5.70 -13.59 10.02
N LEU A 114 -5.34 -12.45 9.41
CA LEU A 114 -6.29 -11.48 8.87
C LEU A 114 -6.64 -11.79 7.41
N PHE A 115 -5.65 -12.03 6.56
CA PHE A 115 -5.83 -12.18 5.12
C PHE A 115 -6.54 -13.48 4.74
N VAL A 116 -6.23 -14.62 5.39
CA VAL A 116 -6.82 -15.91 4.98
C VAL A 116 -8.34 -15.93 5.23
N PRO A 117 -8.87 -15.59 6.41
CA PRO A 117 -10.31 -15.53 6.62
C PRO A 117 -10.99 -14.50 5.70
N ALA A 118 -10.38 -13.32 5.54
CA ALA A 118 -10.88 -12.27 4.65
C ALA A 118 -10.95 -12.74 3.19
N GLY A 119 -9.86 -13.31 2.67
CA GLY A 119 -9.77 -13.80 1.30
C GLY A 119 -10.73 -14.97 1.03
N ILE A 120 -10.90 -15.89 1.98
CA ILE A 120 -11.90 -16.97 1.88
C ILE A 120 -13.31 -16.36 1.81
N PHE A 121 -13.62 -15.39 2.67
CA PHE A 121 -14.93 -14.73 2.67
C PHE A 121 -15.19 -14.00 1.34
N MET A 122 -14.24 -13.20 0.86
CA MET A 122 -14.35 -12.46 -0.41
C MET A 122 -14.51 -13.38 -1.62
N LEU A 123 -13.94 -14.59 -1.54
CA LEU A 123 -14.11 -15.60 -2.57
C LEU A 123 -15.39 -16.41 -2.42
N LYS A 124 -16.10 -16.37 -1.27
CA LYS A 124 -17.29 -17.21 -0.99
C LYS A 124 -18.31 -17.16 -2.13
N GLU A 125 -18.60 -15.97 -2.63
CA GLU A 125 -19.53 -15.75 -3.74
C GLU A 125 -19.03 -16.27 -5.10
N PHE A 126 -17.72 -16.51 -5.23
CA PHE A 126 -17.07 -17.09 -6.41
C PHE A 126 -17.04 -18.64 -6.37
N PHE A 127 -17.11 -19.26 -5.19
CA PHE A 127 -17.15 -20.72 -5.05
C PHE A 127 -18.40 -21.34 -5.68
N ASP A 128 -19.52 -20.62 -5.67
CA ASP A 128 -20.80 -21.06 -6.23
C ASP A 128 -20.79 -21.15 -7.77
N ILE A 129 -19.74 -20.65 -8.44
CA ILE A 129 -19.57 -20.64 -9.91
C ILE A 129 -18.49 -21.65 -10.37
N GLY A 130 -18.07 -22.60 -9.51
CA GLY A 130 -17.10 -23.64 -9.86
C GLY A 130 -15.62 -23.21 -9.86
N GLY A 131 -15.32 -21.95 -9.48
CA GLY A 131 -13.97 -21.39 -9.39
C GLY A 131 -13.26 -21.59 -8.05
N GLY A 132 -13.91 -22.29 -7.11
CA GLY A 132 -13.50 -22.38 -5.71
C GLY A 132 -12.10 -22.92 -5.46
N ILE A 133 -11.66 -23.93 -6.22
CA ILE A 133 -10.33 -24.53 -6.05
C ILE A 133 -9.24 -23.55 -6.50
N ILE A 134 -9.42 -22.86 -7.64
CA ILE A 134 -8.45 -21.89 -8.15
C ILE A 134 -8.37 -20.68 -7.22
N GLY A 135 -9.51 -20.16 -6.76
CA GLY A 135 -9.54 -19.06 -5.78
C GLY A 135 -8.85 -19.42 -4.47
N THR A 136 -9.14 -20.60 -3.92
CA THR A 136 -8.47 -21.11 -2.71
C THR A 136 -6.97 -21.27 -2.92
N LEU A 137 -6.56 -21.83 -4.05
CA LEU A 137 -5.16 -21.98 -4.39
C LEU A 137 -4.47 -20.62 -4.51
N ILE A 138 -5.11 -19.58 -5.06
CA ILE A 138 -4.54 -18.23 -5.12
C ILE A 138 -4.37 -17.64 -3.72
N VAL A 139 -5.42 -17.71 -2.87
CA VAL A 139 -5.40 -17.20 -1.48
C VAL A 139 -4.35 -17.90 -0.63
N LEU A 140 -4.13 -19.19 -0.84
CA LEU A 140 -3.13 -19.96 -0.10
C LEU A 140 -1.74 -19.83 -0.74
N ALA A 141 -1.62 -19.87 -2.06
CA ALA A 141 -0.34 -19.85 -2.76
C ALA A 141 0.35 -18.48 -2.71
N LEU A 142 -0.37 -17.35 -2.77
CA LEU A 142 0.26 -16.03 -2.75
C LEU A 142 1.05 -15.77 -1.46
N PRO A 143 0.48 -15.96 -0.26
CA PRO A 143 1.22 -15.91 0.98
C PRO A 143 2.33 -16.96 1.10
N LEU A 144 2.08 -18.18 0.60
CA LEU A 144 3.06 -19.27 0.64
C LEU A 144 4.23 -19.00 -0.29
N ILE A 145 4.04 -18.36 -1.45
CA ILE A 145 5.11 -17.93 -2.35
C ILE A 145 5.97 -16.87 -1.65
N VAL A 146 5.36 -15.90 -0.96
CA VAL A 146 6.13 -14.90 -0.21
C VAL A 146 6.88 -15.54 0.96
N ALA A 147 6.26 -16.45 1.70
CA ALA A 147 6.90 -17.17 2.81
C ALA A 147 8.01 -18.12 2.32
N PHE A 148 7.78 -18.83 1.22
CA PHE A 148 8.73 -19.75 0.60
C PHE A 148 9.89 -18.99 -0.02
N ALA A 149 9.65 -17.94 -0.81
CA ALA A 149 10.68 -17.07 -1.34
C ALA A 149 11.52 -16.41 -0.23
N ALA A 150 10.89 -16.06 0.90
CA ALA A 150 11.59 -15.54 2.08
C ALA A 150 12.42 -16.62 2.80
N ASN A 151 11.98 -17.88 2.82
CA ASN A 151 12.71 -19.01 3.42
C ASN A 151 13.84 -19.55 2.52
N LEU A 152 13.72 -19.39 1.20
CA LEU A 152 14.82 -19.62 0.24
C LEU A 152 15.85 -18.49 0.24
N ALA A 153 15.49 -17.34 0.81
CA ALA A 153 16.39 -16.23 0.96
C ALA A 153 17.46 -16.62 2.00
N PRO A 154 18.76 -16.49 1.70
CA PRO A 154 19.82 -16.80 2.65
C PRO A 154 19.53 -16.10 3.97
N THR A 155 19.13 -16.88 4.98
CA THR A 155 19.10 -16.36 6.35
C THR A 155 20.56 -16.12 6.70
N SER A 156 20.86 -14.98 7.30
CA SER A 156 22.22 -14.58 7.65
C SER A 156 22.79 -15.44 8.78
N GLY A 157 22.85 -16.76 8.57
CA GLY A 157 23.15 -17.80 9.55
C GLY A 157 23.97 -18.97 8.99
N ASP A 158 24.07 -19.15 7.67
CA ASP A 158 24.92 -20.20 7.10
C ASP A 158 26.37 -19.71 7.01
N ASN A 159 27.14 -19.95 8.08
CA ASN A 159 28.61 -20.11 8.17
C ASN A 159 29.52 -19.42 7.13
N VAL A 160 29.17 -18.23 6.65
CA VAL A 160 30.17 -17.28 6.17
C VAL A 160 30.88 -16.86 7.42
N GLN A 161 32.10 -17.37 7.62
CA GLN A 161 33.01 -16.86 8.62
C GLN A 161 32.86 -15.35 8.63
N VAL A 162 32.34 -14.83 9.74
CA VAL A 162 32.39 -13.41 10.03
C VAL A 162 33.87 -13.15 10.24
N SER A 163 34.62 -13.03 9.13
CA SER A 163 35.91 -12.40 9.17
C SER A 163 35.59 -11.06 9.81
N ASN A 164 36.23 -10.78 10.93
CA ASN A 164 36.11 -9.51 11.64
C ASN A 164 36.55 -8.30 10.77
N GLY A 165 36.69 -8.47 9.45
CA GLY A 165 36.86 -7.45 8.45
C GLY A 165 35.52 -6.87 7.99
N ASN A 166 35.46 -5.54 8.04
CA ASN A 166 34.53 -4.67 7.31
C ASN A 166 33.07 -4.61 7.78
N TYR A 167 32.48 -5.59 8.46
CA TYR A 167 31.10 -5.43 8.95
C TYR A 167 30.99 -4.55 10.19
N ALA A 168 31.90 -4.67 11.16
CA ALA A 168 31.92 -3.82 12.36
C ALA A 168 32.43 -2.39 12.08
N ALA A 169 33.32 -2.25 11.09
CA ALA A 169 33.81 -0.95 10.62
C ALA A 169 32.77 -0.26 9.73
N ALA A 170 32.13 -0.99 8.80
CA ALA A 170 31.04 -0.44 8.00
C ALA A 170 29.81 -0.15 8.83
N THR A 171 29.48 -0.88 9.91
CA THR A 171 28.36 -0.49 10.78
C THR A 171 28.66 0.79 11.56
N ARG A 172 29.91 1.08 11.93
CA ARG A 172 30.28 2.36 12.57
C ARG A 172 30.32 3.53 11.57
N GLU A 173 30.82 3.29 10.35
CA GLU A 173 30.94 4.31 9.30
C GLU A 173 29.63 4.52 8.52
N THR A 174 28.79 3.49 8.37
CA THR A 174 27.41 3.64 7.86
C THR A 174 26.42 4.06 8.93
N ALA A 175 26.66 3.82 10.23
CA ALA A 175 25.89 4.48 11.28
C ALA A 175 26.17 5.99 11.31
N SER A 176 27.41 6.43 11.00
CA SER A 176 27.73 7.86 10.86
C SER A 176 27.23 8.44 9.53
N ALA A 177 27.22 7.67 8.43
CA ALA A 177 26.73 8.13 7.11
C ALA A 177 25.20 8.02 6.92
N ARG A 178 24.51 7.08 7.57
CA ARG A 178 23.03 7.03 7.70
C ARG A 178 22.51 7.87 8.87
N GLY A 179 23.41 8.49 9.64
CA GLY A 179 23.12 9.16 10.91
C GLY A 179 22.66 10.61 10.82
N ARG A 180 22.37 11.14 9.63
CA ARG A 180 21.70 12.44 9.53
C ARG A 180 20.19 12.19 9.57
N ALA A 181 19.60 12.45 10.72
CA ALA A 181 18.15 12.53 10.85
C ALA A 181 17.61 13.40 9.69
N PRO A 182 16.51 13.00 9.03
CA PRO A 182 15.85 13.84 8.05
C PRO A 182 15.67 15.24 8.65
N SER A 183 15.96 16.29 7.88
CA SER A 183 15.82 17.68 8.33
C SER A 183 14.97 18.49 7.36
N GLY A 184 14.36 19.58 7.85
CA GLY A 184 13.51 20.44 7.04
C GLY A 184 12.29 19.71 6.47
N SER A 185 12.03 19.87 5.17
CA SER A 185 10.87 19.25 4.49
C SER A 185 10.93 17.73 4.44
N GLU A 186 12.12 17.14 4.35
CA GLU A 186 12.30 15.69 4.33
C GLU A 186 11.91 15.06 5.68
N PHE A 187 12.12 15.77 6.79
CA PHE A 187 11.60 15.35 8.10
C PHE A 187 10.08 15.29 8.13
N TRP A 188 9.42 16.35 7.67
CA TRP A 188 7.95 16.41 7.67
C TRP A 188 7.32 15.38 6.74
N LEU A 189 7.87 15.17 5.55
CA LEU A 189 7.42 14.12 4.63
C LEU A 189 7.67 12.72 5.21
N TRP A 190 8.81 12.53 5.87
CA TRP A 190 9.10 11.28 6.57
C TRP A 190 8.08 11.03 7.70
N LEU A 191 7.84 12.03 8.56
CA LEU A 191 6.93 11.93 9.70
C LEU A 191 5.50 11.71 9.24
N PHE A 192 5.08 12.43 8.19
CA PHE A 192 3.78 12.27 7.55
C PHE A 192 3.55 10.81 7.14
N MET A 193 4.51 10.12 6.52
CA MET A 193 4.34 8.70 6.14
C MET A 193 4.05 7.81 7.35
N ARG A 194 4.67 8.06 8.51
CA ARG A 194 4.48 7.23 9.70
C ARG A 194 3.13 7.50 10.35
N VAL A 195 2.82 8.78 10.57
CA VAL A 195 1.58 9.19 11.23
C VAL A 195 0.37 8.87 10.36
N SER A 196 0.41 9.21 9.07
CA SER A 196 -0.66 8.83 8.13
C SER A 196 -0.76 7.32 7.97
N GLY A 197 0.35 6.57 7.99
CA GLY A 197 0.33 5.11 7.94
C GLY A 197 -0.46 4.50 9.10
N LEU A 198 -0.23 4.97 10.33
CA LEU A 198 -1.00 4.52 11.50
C LEU A 198 -2.47 4.93 11.41
N LEU A 199 -2.75 6.16 10.98
CA LEU A 199 -4.13 6.64 10.78
C LEU A 199 -4.86 5.81 9.71
N LEU A 200 -4.17 5.45 8.63
CA LEU A 200 -4.73 4.66 7.53
C LEU A 200 -5.00 3.20 7.91
N ILE A 201 -4.41 2.67 8.99
CA ILE A 201 -4.86 1.38 9.53
C ILE A 201 -6.31 1.49 9.96
N LEU A 202 -6.72 2.61 10.56
CA LEU A 202 -8.12 2.82 10.95
C LEU A 202 -8.98 3.14 9.73
N LEU A 203 -8.58 4.15 8.93
CA LEU A 203 -9.38 4.60 7.79
C LEU A 203 -9.44 3.52 6.69
N ALA A 204 -8.32 3.07 6.13
CA ALA A 204 -8.36 2.17 4.99
C ALA A 204 -8.96 0.80 5.34
N PHE A 205 -8.69 0.23 6.53
CA PHE A 205 -9.32 -1.05 6.91
C PHE A 205 -10.80 -0.90 7.27
N PHE A 206 -11.24 0.21 7.87
CA PHE A 206 -12.67 0.45 8.08
C PHE A 206 -13.41 0.61 6.74
N HIS A 207 -12.84 1.35 5.79
CA HIS A 207 -13.39 1.46 4.44
C HIS A 207 -13.49 0.09 3.78
N PHE A 208 -12.39 -0.66 3.79
CA PHE A 208 -12.32 -2.01 3.26
C PHE A 208 -13.36 -2.93 3.91
N PHE A 209 -13.49 -2.88 5.24
CA PHE A 209 -14.45 -3.69 5.97
C PHE A 209 -15.90 -3.38 5.56
N VAL A 210 -16.28 -2.10 5.54
CA VAL A 210 -17.65 -1.70 5.18
C VAL A 210 -17.98 -2.06 3.73
N MET A 211 -17.08 -1.77 2.78
CA MET A 211 -17.35 -2.02 1.36
C MET A 211 -17.38 -3.50 1.01
N HIS A 212 -16.50 -4.31 1.60
CA HIS A 212 -16.33 -5.70 1.20
C HIS A 212 -17.10 -6.70 2.07
N PHE A 213 -17.37 -6.39 3.34
CA PHE A 213 -18.01 -7.34 4.27
C PHE A 213 -19.41 -6.93 4.69
N VAL A 214 -19.67 -5.63 4.82
CA VAL A 214 -20.99 -5.14 5.25
C VAL A 214 -21.91 -4.94 4.06
N ILE A 215 -21.45 -4.22 3.04
CA ILE A 215 -22.23 -3.92 1.84
C ILE A 215 -22.05 -5.05 0.82
N GLY A 216 -20.80 -5.34 0.46
CA GLY A 216 -20.42 -6.24 -0.62
C GLY A 216 -20.30 -5.50 -1.95
N VAL A 217 -19.20 -5.71 -2.65
CA VAL A 217 -18.83 -4.95 -3.87
C VAL A 217 -19.83 -5.14 -5.01
N GLU A 218 -20.48 -6.31 -5.08
CA GLU A 218 -21.54 -6.63 -6.04
C GLU A 218 -22.76 -5.72 -5.89
N LYS A 219 -23.02 -5.20 -4.70
CA LYS A 219 -24.17 -4.33 -4.42
C LYS A 219 -23.86 -2.85 -4.60
N ILE A 220 -22.58 -2.47 -4.69
CA ILE A 220 -22.19 -1.08 -4.88
C ILE A 220 -22.68 -0.59 -6.26
N ASN A 221 -23.52 0.43 -6.25
CA ASN A 221 -24.05 1.10 -7.43
C ASN A 221 -24.27 2.60 -7.11
N PHE A 222 -24.79 3.35 -8.08
CA PHE A 222 -25.03 4.78 -7.91
C PHE A 222 -25.92 5.09 -6.69
N ALA A 223 -26.98 4.30 -6.50
CA ALA A 223 -27.96 4.52 -5.43
C ALA A 223 -27.34 4.35 -4.03
N VAL A 224 -26.46 3.36 -3.83
CA VAL A 224 -25.77 3.15 -2.55
C VAL A 224 -24.94 4.38 -2.15
N ILE A 225 -24.32 5.05 -3.15
CA ILE A 225 -23.50 6.24 -2.88
C ILE A 225 -24.39 7.46 -2.64
N VAL A 226 -25.48 7.61 -3.41
CA VAL A 226 -26.49 8.64 -3.16
C VAL A 226 -27.02 8.54 -1.74
N GLU A 227 -27.42 7.35 -1.29
CA GLU A 227 -27.91 7.13 0.07
C GLU A 227 -26.88 7.61 1.09
N ARG A 228 -25.63 7.14 1.01
CA ARG A 228 -24.58 7.50 1.97
C ARG A 228 -24.21 8.99 1.96
N TRP A 229 -24.21 9.63 0.79
CA TRP A 229 -23.77 11.03 0.64
C TRP A 229 -24.90 12.07 0.72
N THR A 230 -26.16 11.67 0.72
CA THR A 230 -27.31 12.60 0.78
C THR A 230 -28.25 12.36 1.96
N ASP A 231 -28.12 11.24 2.67
CA ASP A 231 -28.87 11.00 3.90
C ASP A 231 -28.61 12.12 4.93
N PRO A 232 -29.66 12.83 5.41
CA PRO A 232 -29.49 13.96 6.33
C PRO A 232 -28.84 13.61 7.68
N ALA A 233 -28.98 12.37 8.15
CA ALA A 233 -28.45 11.92 9.44
C ALA A 233 -26.99 11.49 9.36
N GLN A 234 -26.51 11.00 8.20
CA GLN A 234 -25.18 10.39 8.08
C GLN A 234 -24.26 10.99 7.00
N SER A 235 -24.77 11.83 6.10
CA SER A 235 -24.01 12.40 4.99
C SER A 235 -22.72 13.11 5.44
N ALA A 236 -22.81 13.92 6.50
CA ALA A 236 -21.65 14.65 7.03
C ALA A 236 -20.54 13.69 7.48
N PHE A 237 -20.90 12.58 8.12
CA PHE A 237 -19.94 11.55 8.53
C PHE A 237 -19.27 10.92 7.32
N TRP A 238 -20.05 10.41 6.36
CA TRP A 238 -19.51 9.69 5.21
C TRP A 238 -18.63 10.57 4.32
N ARG A 239 -19.06 11.80 4.02
CA ARG A 239 -18.27 12.74 3.21
C ARG A 239 -16.98 13.16 3.91
N THR A 240 -17.03 13.43 5.21
CA THR A 240 -15.83 13.77 5.99
C THR A 240 -14.86 12.59 6.03
N TYR A 241 -15.38 11.40 6.29
CA TYR A 241 -14.62 10.17 6.32
C TYR A 241 -13.93 9.88 4.96
N ASP A 242 -14.70 9.94 3.86
CA ASP A 242 -14.19 9.69 2.51
C ASP A 242 -13.17 10.77 2.10
N ALA A 243 -13.38 12.04 2.48
CA ALA A 243 -12.43 13.14 2.24
C ALA A 243 -11.11 12.95 3.01
N LEU A 244 -11.17 12.53 4.27
CA LEU A 244 -9.99 12.23 5.08
C LEU A 244 -9.24 11.01 4.52
N LEU A 245 -9.97 9.95 4.17
CA LEU A 245 -9.39 8.77 3.55
C LEU A 245 -8.69 9.13 2.24
N LEU A 246 -9.34 9.89 1.36
CA LEU A 246 -8.75 10.40 0.12
C LEU A 246 -7.46 11.18 0.40
N PHE A 247 -7.54 12.19 1.29
CA PHE A 247 -6.40 13.05 1.59
C PHE A 247 -5.21 12.27 2.09
N PHE A 248 -5.39 11.44 3.12
CA PHE A 248 -4.30 10.71 3.75
C PHE A 248 -3.82 9.56 2.87
N ALA A 249 -4.70 8.73 2.30
CA ALA A 249 -4.30 7.56 1.54
C ALA A 249 -3.56 7.96 0.26
N PHE A 250 -4.11 8.93 -0.47
CA PHE A 250 -3.53 9.31 -1.75
C PHE A 250 -2.23 10.09 -1.58
N THR A 251 -2.17 11.02 -0.62
CA THR A 251 -0.91 11.73 -0.30
C THR A 251 0.15 10.79 0.26
N HIS A 252 -0.22 9.81 1.09
CA HIS A 252 0.69 8.77 1.58
C HIS A 252 1.27 7.95 0.42
N GLY A 253 0.41 7.45 -0.47
CA GLY A 253 0.83 6.66 -1.63
C GLY A 253 1.75 7.46 -2.57
N VAL A 254 1.40 8.70 -2.90
CA VAL A 254 2.19 9.59 -3.76
C VAL A 254 3.55 9.91 -3.13
N ASN A 255 3.60 10.22 -1.83
CA ASN A 255 4.87 10.45 -1.16
C ASN A 255 5.74 9.17 -1.11
N GLY A 256 5.13 8.00 -0.96
CA GLY A 256 5.81 6.71 -1.11
C GLY A 256 6.38 6.50 -2.51
N ALA A 257 5.61 6.77 -3.56
CA ALA A 257 6.06 6.68 -4.95
C ALA A 257 7.20 7.66 -5.27
N ARG A 258 7.19 8.86 -4.69
CA ARG A 258 8.31 9.82 -4.77
C ARG A 258 9.63 9.22 -4.26
N MET A 259 9.58 8.46 -3.17
CA MET A 259 10.75 7.75 -2.64
C MET A 259 11.21 6.66 -3.60
N VAL A 260 10.29 5.84 -4.11
CA VAL A 260 10.61 4.81 -5.11
C VAL A 260 11.27 5.43 -6.36
N ILE A 261 10.72 6.51 -6.92
CA ILE A 261 11.33 7.21 -8.06
C ILE A 261 12.77 7.62 -7.74
N SER A 262 13.02 8.11 -6.53
CA SER A 262 14.35 8.54 -6.11
C SER A 262 15.35 7.39 -5.98
N ASP A 263 14.86 6.19 -5.66
CA ASP A 263 15.68 4.98 -5.50
C ASP A 263 16.08 4.34 -6.83
N TYR A 264 15.23 4.44 -7.87
CA TYR A 264 15.45 3.75 -9.15
C TYR A 264 15.91 4.68 -10.28
N PHE A 265 15.53 5.97 -10.26
CA PHE A 265 15.87 6.92 -11.32
C PHE A 265 17.00 7.84 -10.89
N HIS A 266 18.21 7.51 -11.36
CA HIS A 266 19.44 8.20 -10.97
C HIS A 266 19.72 9.47 -11.80
N SER A 267 19.18 9.57 -13.01
CA SER A 267 19.40 10.76 -13.84
C SER A 267 18.59 11.96 -13.30
N PRO A 268 19.22 13.14 -13.12
CA PRO A 268 18.53 14.30 -12.55
C PRO A 268 17.30 14.75 -13.34
N GLY A 269 17.39 14.72 -14.68
CA GLY A 269 16.30 15.10 -15.59
C GLY A 269 15.08 14.19 -15.46
N TRP A 270 15.25 12.87 -15.62
CA TRP A 270 14.13 11.93 -15.48
C TRP A 270 13.53 11.95 -14.08
N ARG A 271 14.36 12.05 -13.04
CA ARG A 271 13.88 12.11 -11.66
C ARG A 271 13.03 13.36 -11.43
N ALA A 272 13.41 14.51 -11.97
CA ALA A 272 12.60 15.73 -11.90
C ALA A 272 11.29 15.58 -12.69
N PHE A 273 11.37 15.13 -13.94
CA PHE A 273 10.21 14.89 -14.80
C PHE A 273 9.17 13.97 -14.14
N LEU A 274 9.59 12.81 -13.62
CA LEU A 274 8.71 11.84 -12.99
C LEU A 274 8.07 12.38 -11.70
N LYS A 275 8.82 13.16 -10.89
CA LYS A 275 8.27 13.77 -9.67
C LYS A 275 7.27 14.88 -9.98
N ILE A 276 7.49 15.66 -11.02
CA ILE A 276 6.54 16.67 -11.50
C ILE A 276 5.27 15.98 -12.01
N GLY A 277 5.41 14.95 -12.84
CA GLY A 277 4.28 14.16 -13.31
C GLY A 277 3.48 13.54 -12.16
N LEU A 278 4.16 12.99 -11.16
CA LEU A 278 3.55 12.44 -9.95
C LEU A 278 2.83 13.51 -9.11
N PHE A 279 3.38 14.73 -9.03
CA PHE A 279 2.72 15.85 -8.36
C PHE A 279 1.46 16.31 -9.11
N LEU A 280 1.51 16.40 -10.44
CA LEU A 280 0.33 16.74 -11.26
C LEU A 280 -0.75 15.67 -11.15
N PHE A 281 -0.35 14.39 -11.19
CA PHE A 281 -1.25 13.26 -10.94
C PHE A 281 -1.93 13.38 -9.57
N TRP A 282 -1.16 13.70 -8.52
CA TRP A 282 -1.71 13.96 -7.20
C TRP A 282 -2.68 15.14 -7.19
N PHE A 283 -2.27 16.29 -7.75
CA PHE A 283 -3.06 17.52 -7.72
C PHE A 283 -4.41 17.36 -8.43
N VAL A 284 -4.39 16.78 -9.64
CA VAL A 284 -5.60 16.58 -10.45
C VAL A 284 -6.56 15.62 -9.78
N LEU A 285 -6.11 14.41 -9.40
CA LEU A 285 -7.01 13.42 -8.80
C LEU A 285 -7.46 13.81 -7.38
N MET A 286 -6.60 14.46 -6.59
CA MET A 286 -7.00 15.01 -5.29
C MET A 286 -8.10 16.07 -5.46
N GLY A 287 -7.95 16.97 -6.45
CA GLY A 287 -8.95 17.97 -6.77
C GLY A 287 -10.27 17.36 -7.25
N MET A 288 -10.21 16.40 -8.18
CA MET A 288 -11.39 15.69 -8.68
C MET A 288 -12.13 14.95 -7.57
N GLY A 289 -11.42 14.18 -6.75
CA GLY A 289 -11.98 13.42 -5.63
C GLY A 289 -12.58 14.34 -4.56
N MET A 290 -11.87 15.40 -4.17
CA MET A 290 -12.37 16.35 -3.18
C MET A 290 -13.59 17.12 -3.70
N PHE A 291 -13.56 17.52 -4.97
CA PHE A 291 -14.69 18.16 -5.63
C PHE A 291 -15.92 17.27 -5.58
N ILE A 292 -15.85 16.03 -6.07
CA ILE A 292 -17.03 15.16 -6.10
C ILE A 292 -17.55 14.86 -4.70
N ILE A 293 -16.69 14.57 -3.72
CA ILE A 293 -17.12 14.29 -2.33
C ILE A 293 -17.83 15.49 -1.71
N LEU A 294 -17.36 16.71 -1.94
CA LEU A 294 -17.91 17.90 -1.29
C LEU A 294 -19.12 18.49 -2.03
N THR A 295 -19.20 18.35 -3.35
CA THR A 295 -20.22 19.03 -4.16
C THR A 295 -21.25 18.09 -4.77
N PHE A 296 -21.13 16.77 -4.59
CA PHE A 296 -22.08 15.82 -5.18
C PHE A 296 -23.53 16.15 -4.81
N ASN A 297 -24.37 16.28 -5.83
CA ASN A 297 -25.80 16.48 -5.69
C ASN A 297 -26.51 15.70 -6.83
N PRO A 298 -27.25 14.63 -6.52
CA PRO A 298 -27.92 13.83 -7.54
C PRO A 298 -28.98 14.60 -8.32
N GLY A 299 -29.61 15.63 -7.73
CA GLY A 299 -30.65 16.42 -8.39
C GLY A 299 -30.14 17.35 -9.49
N MET A 300 -28.82 17.55 -9.59
CA MET A 300 -28.21 18.34 -10.67
C MET A 300 -27.78 17.48 -11.86
N ILE A 301 -27.85 16.15 -11.72
CA ILE A 301 -27.39 15.21 -12.73
C ILE A 301 -28.58 14.78 -13.59
N LYS A 302 -28.48 15.04 -14.90
CA LYS A 302 -29.52 14.77 -15.89
C LYS A 302 -29.44 13.35 -16.46
#